data_AF-A0A0M3UCV4-F1
#
_entry.id   AF-A0A0M3UCV4-F1
#
_cell.length_a   1.000
_cell.length_b   1.000
_cell.length_c   1.000
_cell.angle_alpha   90.00
_cell.angle_beta   90.00
_cell.angle_gamma   90.00
#
_symmetry.space_group_name_H-M   'P 1'
#
loop_
_entity.id
_entity.type
_entity.pdbx_description
1 polymer ?
#
loop_
_entity_poly.entity_id
_entity_poly.type
_entity_poly.pdbx_seq_one_letter_code
_entity_poly.pdbx_strand_id
1 'polypeptide(L)'
;MPSWFCVGTSTAFRYIREAIALLADLAPSLEQAIEVARGKAFVILDGSLLRIDRVGMGSDYNAGFYSGKHKCHGVNVQVIADPAGRLVWISPALPGARHDIAAARQHGIIDALADAGVQAIADTAYQGAGKHVVVPQRRRRLDRDTGRYRPLSAAQKEVNTTHARQRGPGERVNAELKNWRILRKICSSPSHATDLVAAVQTLMITNV
;
A
#
# COMPACT_ATOMS: atom_id res chain seq x y z
N MET A 1 -22.34 -22.72 28.59
CA MET A 1 -22.65 -23.37 27.29
C MET A 1 -21.40 -24.08 26.80
N PRO A 2 -21.45 -25.36 26.41
CA PRO A 2 -20.29 -26.04 25.84
C PRO A 2 -20.02 -25.48 24.43
N SER A 3 -18.79 -25.08 24.15
CA SER A 3 -18.37 -24.76 22.78
C SER A 3 -18.35 -26.04 21.96
N TRP A 4 -18.89 -26.00 20.74
CA TRP A 4 -19.08 -27.15 19.83
C TRP A 4 -17.78 -27.93 19.49
N PHE A 5 -16.62 -27.36 19.79
CA PHE A 5 -15.32 -27.94 19.53
C PHE A 5 -14.52 -28.28 20.81
N CYS A 6 -15.07 -28.05 22.01
CA CYS A 6 -14.34 -28.20 23.28
C CYS A 6 -13.01 -27.41 23.34
N VAL A 7 -12.83 -26.40 22.47
CA VAL A 7 -11.67 -25.51 22.46
C VAL A 7 -12.03 -24.22 23.18
N GLY A 8 -11.18 -23.82 24.13
CA GLY A 8 -11.29 -22.52 24.80
C GLY A 8 -10.97 -21.37 23.84
N THR A 9 -11.56 -20.20 24.07
CA THR A 9 -11.34 -19.00 23.24
C THR A 9 -9.86 -18.62 23.16
N SER A 10 -9.12 -18.72 24.27
CA SER A 10 -7.68 -18.48 24.32
C SER A 10 -6.88 -19.40 23.39
N THR A 11 -7.20 -20.69 23.39
CA THR A 11 -6.58 -21.69 22.52
C THR A 11 -6.88 -21.41 21.05
N ALA A 12 -8.12 -21.04 20.73
CA ALA A 12 -8.49 -20.65 19.36
C ALA A 12 -7.71 -19.42 18.88
N PHE A 13 -7.60 -18.37 19.71
CA PHE A 13 -6.80 -17.19 19.37
C PHE A 13 -5.31 -17.48 19.22
N ARG A 14 -4.76 -18.41 20.00
CA ARG A 14 -3.38 -18.86 19.86
C ARG A 14 -3.16 -19.50 18.48
N TYR A 15 -4.01 -20.44 18.08
CA TYR A 15 -3.91 -21.07 16.76
C TYR A 15 -4.09 -20.09 15.60
N ILE A 16 -4.98 -19.10 15.75
CA ILE A 16 -5.13 -18.04 14.73
C ILE A 16 -3.82 -17.25 14.59
N ARG A 17 -3.17 -16.88 15.70
CA ARG A 17 -1.89 -16.15 15.64
C ARG A 17 -0.76 -16.99 15.06
N GLU A 18 -0.68 -18.26 15.42
CA GLU A 18 0.30 -19.20 14.85
C GLU A 18 0.10 -19.33 13.34
N ALA A 19 -1.14 -19.48 12.88
CA ALA A 19 -1.45 -19.54 11.44
C ALA A 19 -1.10 -18.24 10.71
N ILE A 20 -1.37 -17.07 11.32
CA ILE A 20 -0.98 -15.77 10.75
C ILE A 20 0.53 -15.67 10.63
N ALA A 21 1.28 -16.06 11.66
CA ALA A 21 2.75 -16.01 11.64
C ALA A 21 3.31 -16.90 10.53
N LEU A 22 2.82 -18.15 10.42
CA LEU A 22 3.24 -19.07 9.35
C LEU A 22 2.95 -18.51 7.96
N LEU A 23 1.78 -17.90 7.75
CA LEU A 23 1.44 -17.29 6.46
C LEU A 23 2.28 -16.03 6.19
N ALA A 24 2.59 -15.24 7.22
CA ALA A 24 3.44 -14.06 7.09
C ALA A 24 4.88 -14.43 6.71
N ASP A 25 5.42 -15.51 7.27
CA ASP A 25 6.76 -16.03 6.94
C ASP A 25 6.87 -16.51 5.49
N LEU A 26 5.74 -16.88 4.87
CA LEU A 26 5.65 -17.26 3.45
C LEU A 26 5.48 -16.06 2.51
N ALA A 27 5.27 -14.85 3.04
CA ALA A 27 5.07 -13.68 2.21
C ALA A 27 6.37 -13.33 1.45
N PRO A 28 6.29 -12.98 0.15
CA PRO A 28 7.50 -12.66 -0.60
C PRO A 28 8.23 -11.43 -0.07
N SER A 29 9.56 -11.48 -0.13
CA SER A 29 10.41 -10.33 0.14
C SER A 29 10.31 -9.30 -0.99
N LEU A 30 10.80 -8.08 -0.76
CA LEU A 30 10.84 -7.06 -1.81
C LEU A 30 11.76 -7.51 -2.96
N GLU A 31 12.86 -8.18 -2.68
CA GLU A 31 13.78 -8.70 -3.69
C GLU A 31 13.09 -9.71 -4.60
N GLN A 32 12.34 -10.67 -4.02
CA GLN A 32 11.55 -11.63 -4.79
C GLN A 32 10.48 -10.95 -5.64
N ALA A 33 9.83 -9.92 -5.09
CA ALA A 33 8.85 -9.12 -5.81
C ALA A 33 9.47 -8.37 -7.00
N ILE A 34 10.69 -7.86 -6.85
CA ILE A 34 11.43 -7.17 -7.91
C ILE A 34 11.83 -8.15 -9.02
N GLU A 35 12.23 -9.38 -8.69
CA GLU A 35 12.50 -10.40 -9.71
C GLU A 35 11.24 -10.73 -10.54
N VAL A 36 10.06 -10.80 -9.90
CA VAL A 36 8.78 -10.92 -10.63
C VAL A 36 8.52 -9.67 -11.49
N ALA A 37 8.84 -8.48 -10.97
CA ALA A 37 8.61 -7.21 -11.64
C ALA A 37 9.51 -7.01 -12.88
N ARG A 38 10.74 -7.55 -12.89
CA ARG A 38 11.65 -7.53 -14.05
C ARG A 38 11.03 -8.16 -15.30
N GLY A 39 10.16 -9.16 -15.11
CA GLY A 39 9.42 -9.80 -16.21
C GLY A 39 8.20 -9.01 -16.70
N LYS A 40 7.94 -7.80 -16.19
CA LYS A 40 6.78 -6.98 -16.54
C LYS A 40 7.19 -5.73 -17.32
N ALA A 41 6.32 -5.25 -18.19
CA ALA A 41 6.55 -4.01 -18.94
C ALA A 41 6.64 -2.77 -18.02
N PHE A 42 5.85 -2.78 -16.94
CA PHE A 42 5.89 -1.84 -15.83
C PHE A 42 5.19 -2.49 -14.64
N VAL A 43 5.28 -1.87 -13.48
CA VAL A 43 4.45 -2.16 -12.31
C VAL A 43 3.63 -0.95 -11.91
N ILE A 44 2.57 -1.16 -11.14
CA ILE A 44 1.78 -0.08 -10.54
C ILE A 44 2.18 -0.01 -9.07
N LEU A 45 2.62 1.19 -8.64
CA LEU A 45 2.94 1.47 -7.25
C LEU A 45 1.85 2.36 -6.66
N ASP A 46 1.25 1.90 -5.56
CA ASP A 46 0.18 2.64 -4.90
C ASP A 46 0.21 2.51 -3.38
N GLY A 47 -0.18 3.59 -2.69
CA GLY A 47 -0.24 3.65 -1.24
C GLY A 47 -1.65 3.37 -0.76
N SER A 48 -1.81 2.54 0.28
CA SER A 48 -3.11 2.20 0.82
C SER A 48 -3.13 2.38 2.33
N LEU A 49 -4.10 3.17 2.81
CA LEU A 49 -4.38 3.29 4.23
C LEU A 49 -5.35 2.20 4.68
N LEU A 50 -4.91 1.36 5.62
CA LEU A 50 -5.74 0.39 6.34
C LEU A 50 -6.14 0.99 7.68
N ARG A 51 -7.44 0.99 7.99
CA ARG A 51 -7.95 1.59 9.23
C ARG A 51 -7.57 0.70 10.42
N ILE A 52 -7.20 1.34 11.52
CA ILE A 52 -6.94 0.68 12.80
C ILE A 52 -7.86 1.28 13.86
N ASP A 53 -8.13 0.52 14.93
CA ASP A 53 -8.70 1.12 16.14
C ASP A 53 -7.72 2.09 16.79
N ARG A 54 -8.27 3.11 17.47
CA ARG A 54 -7.44 3.99 18.28
C ARG A 54 -6.82 3.17 19.39
N VAL A 55 -5.50 3.10 19.42
CA VAL A 55 -4.80 2.39 20.48
C VAL A 55 -4.92 3.23 21.75
N GLY A 56 -5.24 2.62 22.89
CA GLY A 56 -5.24 3.29 24.20
C GLY A 56 -3.84 3.70 24.71
N MET A 57 -2.85 3.82 23.82
CA MET A 57 -1.49 4.26 24.14
C MET A 57 -1.46 5.80 24.09
N GLY A 58 -0.60 6.46 24.88
CA GLY A 58 -0.60 7.92 25.08
C GLY A 58 -0.73 8.79 23.82
N SER A 59 -1.16 10.04 23.98
CA SER A 59 -1.50 11.00 22.91
C SER A 59 -0.47 11.05 21.77
N ASP A 60 0.82 10.97 22.13
CA ASP A 60 1.93 11.22 21.21
C ASP A 60 2.19 10.02 20.30
N TYR A 61 2.04 8.80 20.83
CA TYR A 61 2.13 7.56 20.04
C TYR A 61 0.97 7.48 19.04
N ASN A 62 -0.22 7.91 19.45
CA ASN A 62 -1.43 7.89 18.62
C ASN A 62 -1.38 8.87 17.44
N ALA A 63 -0.69 10.01 17.58
CA ALA A 63 -0.63 11.03 16.54
C ALA A 63 0.01 10.51 15.24
N GLY A 64 1.02 9.65 15.33
CA GLY A 64 1.68 9.06 14.16
C GLY A 64 0.76 8.17 13.31
N PHE A 65 -0.29 7.61 13.90
CA PHE A 65 -1.26 6.78 13.18
C PHE A 65 -2.42 7.58 12.58
N TYR A 66 -2.59 8.85 12.94
CA TYR A 66 -3.68 9.66 12.42
C TYR A 66 -3.35 10.20 11.02
N SER A 67 -4.08 9.73 10.01
CA SER A 67 -3.95 10.24 8.65
C SER A 67 -4.80 11.50 8.48
N GLY A 68 -4.15 12.66 8.34
CA GLY A 68 -4.85 13.92 8.05
C GLY A 68 -5.68 13.88 6.76
N LYS A 69 -5.17 13.19 5.72
CA LYS A 69 -5.85 13.00 4.43
C LYS A 69 -7.18 12.23 4.57
N HIS A 70 -7.19 11.19 5.38
CA HIS A 70 -8.33 10.29 5.54
C HIS A 70 -9.16 10.53 6.82
N LYS A 71 -8.73 11.48 7.67
CA LYS A 71 -9.35 11.84 8.95
C LYS A 71 -9.64 10.64 9.86
N CYS A 72 -8.74 9.66 9.86
CA CYS A 72 -8.87 8.46 10.68
C CYS A 72 -7.50 7.89 11.06
N HIS A 73 -7.48 7.07 12.11
CA HIS A 73 -6.30 6.29 12.46
C HIS A 73 -6.15 5.11 11.50
N GLY A 74 -4.92 4.88 11.07
CA GLY A 74 -4.59 3.78 10.19
C GLY A 74 -3.09 3.50 10.12
N VAL A 75 -2.77 2.48 9.35
CA VAL A 75 -1.42 2.18 8.89
C VAL A 75 -1.36 2.33 7.38
N ASN A 76 -0.24 2.83 6.88
CA ASN A 76 0.06 2.96 5.46
C ASN A 76 0.86 1.73 5.00
N VAL A 77 0.41 1.10 3.93
CA VAL A 77 1.13 0.03 3.21
C VAL A 77 1.32 0.43 1.76
N GLN A 78 2.42 0.01 1.16
CA GLN A 78 2.74 0.26 -0.25
C GLN A 78 2.48 -1.02 -1.02
N VAL A 79 1.73 -0.93 -2.12
CA VAL A 79 1.32 -2.06 -2.95
C VAL A 79 2.00 -1.95 -4.31
N ILE A 80 2.60 -3.06 -4.74
CA ILE A 80 3.12 -3.26 -6.09
C ILE A 80 2.19 -4.26 -6.78
N ALA A 81 1.65 -3.85 -7.92
CA ALA A 81 0.82 -4.69 -8.77
C ALA A 81 1.39 -4.77 -10.19
N ASP A 82 1.07 -5.84 -10.91
CA ASP A 82 1.42 -5.95 -12.32
C ASP A 82 0.41 -5.18 -13.22
N PRO A 83 0.68 -5.02 -14.52
CA PRO A 83 -0.22 -4.29 -15.43
C PRO A 83 -1.62 -4.89 -15.56
N ALA A 84 -1.79 -6.18 -15.24
CA ALA A 84 -3.10 -6.84 -15.26
C ALA A 84 -3.90 -6.58 -13.97
N GLY A 85 -3.27 -5.96 -12.95
CA GLY A 85 -3.86 -5.74 -11.64
C GLY A 85 -3.80 -6.99 -10.78
N ARG A 86 -2.77 -7.81 -10.92
CA ARG A 86 -2.44 -8.88 -9.97
C ARG A 86 -1.47 -8.37 -8.93
N LEU A 87 -1.66 -8.80 -7.68
CA LEU A 87 -0.76 -8.45 -6.59
C LEU A 87 0.63 -9.03 -6.85
N VAL A 88 1.66 -8.19 -6.73
CA VAL A 88 3.07 -8.60 -6.72
C VAL A 88 3.61 -8.57 -5.30
N TRP A 89 3.34 -7.48 -4.56
CA TRP A 89 3.87 -7.30 -3.21
C TRP A 89 3.15 -6.19 -2.43
N ILE A 90 3.16 -6.28 -1.11
CA ILE A 90 2.68 -5.29 -0.15
C ILE A 90 3.76 -5.08 0.91
N SER A 91 4.05 -3.83 1.23
CA SER A 91 5.04 -3.50 2.24
C SER A 91 4.57 -3.82 3.67
N PRO A 92 5.51 -3.98 4.61
CA PRO A 92 5.21 -3.88 6.03
C PRO A 92 4.45 -2.59 6.35
N ALA A 93 3.64 -2.63 7.41
CA ALA A 93 2.80 -1.52 7.82
C ALA A 93 3.62 -0.39 8.46
N LEU A 94 3.42 0.84 8.01
CA LEU A 94 3.95 2.06 8.63
C LEU A 94 2.83 2.90 9.25
N PRO A 95 3.15 3.85 10.15
CA PRO A 95 2.13 4.74 10.72
C PRO A 95 1.39 5.54 9.63
N GLY A 96 0.06 5.64 9.73
CA GLY A 96 -0.83 6.19 8.69
C GLY A 96 -0.65 7.69 8.38
N ALA A 97 0.07 8.44 9.21
CA ALA A 97 0.45 9.82 8.90
C ALA A 97 1.59 9.93 7.87
N ARG A 98 2.32 8.84 7.61
CA ARG A 98 3.49 8.86 6.73
C ARG A 98 3.07 9.00 5.25
N HIS A 99 3.68 9.96 4.56
CA HIS A 99 3.48 10.19 3.13
C HIS A 99 3.96 9.01 2.29
N ASP A 100 3.25 8.72 1.20
CA ASP A 100 3.50 7.53 0.35
C ASP A 100 4.92 7.48 -0.20
N ILE A 101 5.45 8.60 -0.74
CA ILE A 101 6.86 8.65 -1.19
C ILE A 101 7.86 8.36 -0.06
N ALA A 102 7.58 8.84 1.15
CA ALA A 102 8.46 8.62 2.30
C ALA A 102 8.39 7.16 2.77
N ALA A 103 7.20 6.56 2.76
CA ALA A 103 7.02 5.14 3.03
C ALA A 103 7.75 4.28 1.99
N ALA A 104 7.58 4.56 0.70
CA ALA A 104 8.24 3.80 -0.37
C ALA A 104 9.77 3.91 -0.32
N ARG A 105 10.32 5.08 0.00
CA ARG A 105 11.77 5.24 0.23
C ARG A 105 12.24 4.47 1.46
N GLN A 106 11.50 4.54 2.56
CA GLN A 106 11.85 3.82 3.79
C GLN A 106 11.88 2.30 3.58
N HIS A 107 11.01 1.78 2.71
CA HIS A 107 11.01 0.36 2.33
C HIS A 107 12.00 0.03 1.21
N GLY A 108 12.79 0.98 0.71
CA GLY A 108 13.75 0.75 -0.39
C GLY A 108 13.12 0.50 -1.76
N ILE A 109 11.80 0.61 -1.91
CA ILE A 109 11.06 0.27 -3.15
C ILE A 109 11.59 1.08 -4.33
N ILE A 110 11.84 2.37 -4.11
CA ILE A 110 12.27 3.29 -5.16
C ILE A 110 13.64 2.90 -5.70
N ASP A 111 14.57 2.57 -4.81
CA ASP A 111 15.93 2.19 -5.16
C ASP A 111 15.94 0.81 -5.82
N ALA A 112 15.20 -0.15 -5.26
CA ALA A 112 15.06 -1.50 -5.84
C ALA A 112 14.51 -1.48 -7.28
N LEU A 113 13.47 -0.66 -7.55
CA LEU A 113 12.95 -0.49 -8.91
C LEU A 113 13.98 0.15 -9.84
N ALA A 114 14.73 1.13 -9.35
CA ALA A 114 15.74 1.82 -10.13
C ALA A 114 16.92 0.91 -10.48
N ASP A 115 17.42 0.16 -9.51
CA ASP A 115 18.51 -0.80 -9.68
C ASP A 115 18.11 -1.95 -10.61
N ALA A 116 16.83 -2.33 -10.58
CA ALA A 116 16.28 -3.32 -11.48
C ALA A 116 15.94 -2.80 -12.89
N GLY A 117 15.94 -1.48 -13.09
CA GLY A 117 15.52 -0.85 -14.35
C GLY A 117 14.01 -0.99 -14.62
N VAL A 118 13.20 -1.28 -13.61
CA VAL A 118 11.76 -1.49 -13.73
C VAL A 118 11.02 -0.16 -13.63
N GLN A 119 10.15 0.13 -14.60
CA GLN A 119 9.28 1.30 -14.56
C GLN A 119 8.08 1.06 -13.65
N ALA A 120 7.78 2.00 -12.77
CA ALA A 120 6.58 2.01 -11.94
C ALA A 120 5.67 3.18 -12.29
N ILE A 121 4.37 2.92 -12.40
CA ILE A 121 3.34 3.94 -12.60
C ILE A 121 2.70 4.21 -11.25
N ALA A 122 2.77 5.45 -10.80
CA ALA A 122 2.34 5.84 -9.46
C ALA A 122 1.52 7.14 -9.48
N ASP A 123 0.78 7.43 -8.42
CA ASP A 123 0.02 8.66 -8.32
C ASP A 123 0.94 9.83 -7.98
N THR A 124 0.34 11.01 -7.92
CA THR A 124 1.08 12.22 -7.58
C THR A 124 1.59 12.30 -6.14
N ALA A 125 1.26 11.37 -5.23
CA ALA A 125 1.88 11.29 -3.91
C ALA A 125 3.33 10.78 -3.97
N TYR A 126 3.73 10.18 -5.10
CA TYR A 126 5.09 9.73 -5.40
C TYR A 126 5.93 10.77 -6.17
N GLN A 127 5.47 12.01 -6.26
CA GLN A 127 6.21 13.08 -6.92
C GLN A 127 7.61 13.23 -6.31
N GLY A 128 8.65 13.11 -7.14
CA GLY A 128 10.05 13.18 -6.70
C GLY A 128 10.69 11.82 -6.40
N ALA A 129 10.02 10.71 -6.75
CA ALA A 129 10.56 9.36 -6.63
C ALA A 129 11.59 8.98 -7.72
N GLY A 130 12.02 9.92 -8.56
CA GLY A 130 13.05 9.70 -9.57
C GLY A 130 12.51 9.19 -10.91
N LYS A 131 13.42 8.84 -11.82
CA LYS A 131 13.11 8.59 -13.25
C LYS A 131 12.35 7.28 -13.53
N HIS A 132 12.43 6.31 -12.62
CA HIS A 132 11.77 5.01 -12.76
C HIS A 132 10.36 5.00 -12.18
N VAL A 133 9.89 6.12 -11.61
CA VAL A 133 8.53 6.27 -11.11
C VAL A 133 7.81 7.36 -11.88
N VAL A 134 6.90 6.95 -12.76
CA VAL A 134 6.12 7.81 -13.63
C VAL A 134 4.86 8.26 -12.89
N VAL A 135 4.75 9.57 -12.68
CA VAL A 135 3.63 10.24 -12.01
C VAL A 135 2.90 11.18 -12.98
N PRO A 136 1.59 11.45 -12.77
CA PRO A 136 0.85 12.30 -13.69
C PRO A 136 1.30 13.75 -13.57
N GLN A 137 1.15 14.51 -14.65
CA GLN A 137 1.55 15.91 -14.68
C GLN A 137 0.60 16.77 -13.83
N ARG A 138 1.17 17.57 -12.92
CA ARG A 138 0.42 18.54 -12.11
C ARG A 138 0.28 19.88 -12.83
N ARG A 139 -0.79 20.62 -12.49
CA ARG A 139 -0.90 22.04 -12.82
C ARG A 139 0.32 22.77 -12.27
N ARG A 140 0.84 23.76 -13.02
CA ARG A 140 1.93 24.59 -12.52
C ARG A 140 1.46 25.35 -11.27
N ARG A 141 2.42 25.69 -10.40
CA ARG A 141 2.17 26.53 -9.23
C ARG A 141 1.50 27.84 -9.67
N LEU A 142 0.79 28.46 -8.73
CA LEU A 142 0.20 29.79 -8.91
C LEU A 142 1.25 30.73 -9.51
N ASP A 143 0.92 31.31 -10.65
CA ASP A 143 1.73 32.32 -11.28
C ASP A 143 1.67 33.58 -10.41
N ARG A 144 2.82 34.03 -9.91
CA ARG A 144 2.90 35.13 -8.93
C ARG A 144 2.52 36.48 -9.54
N ASP A 145 2.67 36.64 -10.85
CA ASP A 145 2.44 37.91 -11.55
C ASP A 145 0.97 38.04 -11.94
N THR A 146 0.35 36.93 -12.36
CA THR A 146 -1.05 36.92 -12.81
C THR A 146 -2.05 36.46 -11.74
N GLY A 147 -1.57 35.91 -10.62
CA GLY A 147 -2.41 35.35 -9.56
C GLY A 147 -3.28 34.18 -10.02
N ARG A 148 -2.95 33.53 -11.14
CA ARG A 148 -3.75 32.46 -11.75
C ARG A 148 -2.97 31.15 -11.83
N TYR A 149 -3.68 30.03 -11.71
CA TYR A 149 -3.11 28.73 -12.01
C TYR A 149 -3.05 28.52 -13.51
N ARG A 150 -1.88 28.13 -14.03
CA ARG A 150 -1.78 27.75 -15.43
C ARG A 150 -2.43 26.37 -15.64
N PRO A 151 -3.46 26.26 -16.50
CA PRO A 151 -4.12 24.99 -16.75
C PRO A 151 -3.18 24.03 -17.50
N LEU A 152 -3.47 22.73 -17.40
CA LEU A 152 -2.83 21.72 -18.24
C LEU A 152 -3.26 21.92 -19.70
N SER A 153 -2.33 21.78 -20.64
CA SER A 153 -2.64 21.74 -22.07
C SER A 153 -3.45 20.49 -22.42
N ALA A 154 -4.05 20.46 -23.61
CA ALA A 154 -4.80 19.29 -24.09
C ALA A 154 -3.92 18.03 -24.11
N ALA A 155 -2.70 18.13 -24.64
CA ALA A 155 -1.74 17.01 -24.67
C ALA A 155 -1.39 16.51 -23.26
N GLN A 156 -1.21 17.41 -22.28
CA GLN A 156 -0.93 17.01 -20.90
C GLN A 156 -2.12 16.30 -20.25
N LYS A 157 -3.35 16.72 -20.57
CA LYS A 157 -4.57 16.04 -20.10
C LYS A 157 -4.70 14.65 -20.71
N GLU A 158 -4.34 14.48 -21.98
CA GLU A 158 -4.35 13.19 -22.67
C GLU A 158 -3.33 12.21 -22.08
N VAL A 159 -2.10 12.67 -21.81
CA VAL A 159 -1.09 11.89 -21.09
C VAL A 159 -1.61 11.48 -19.71
N ASN A 160 -2.20 12.41 -18.95
CA ASN A 160 -2.77 12.09 -17.63
C ASN A 160 -3.94 11.11 -17.71
N THR A 161 -4.73 11.15 -18.78
CA THR A 161 -5.86 10.22 -19.00
C THR A 161 -5.33 8.82 -19.26
N THR A 162 -4.29 8.69 -20.09
CA THR A 162 -3.62 7.41 -20.36
C THR A 162 -2.96 6.86 -19.10
N HIS A 163 -2.27 7.71 -18.34
CA HIS A 163 -1.67 7.36 -17.05
C HIS A 163 -2.71 6.84 -16.06
N ALA A 164 -3.86 7.52 -15.93
CA ALA A 164 -4.95 7.07 -15.06
C ALA A 164 -5.52 5.71 -15.49
N ARG A 165 -5.66 5.46 -16.80
CA ARG A 165 -6.08 4.15 -17.32
C ARG A 165 -5.09 3.04 -16.97
N GLN A 166 -3.79 3.31 -17.06
CA GLN A 166 -2.75 2.35 -16.69
C GLN A 166 -2.71 2.07 -15.18
N ARG A 167 -3.16 3.01 -14.34
CA ARG A 167 -3.27 2.82 -12.89
C ARG A 167 -4.50 2.04 -12.44
N GLY A 168 -5.60 2.10 -13.20
CA GLY A 168 -6.87 1.46 -12.84
C GLY A 168 -6.75 -0.01 -12.35
N PRO A 169 -5.93 -0.87 -12.97
CA PRO A 169 -5.71 -2.23 -12.47
C PRO A 169 -5.11 -2.30 -11.06
N GLY A 170 -4.22 -1.38 -10.67
CA GLY A 170 -3.64 -1.34 -9.32
C GLY A 170 -4.65 -0.90 -8.26
N GLU A 171 -5.60 -0.04 -8.62
CA GLU A 171 -6.72 0.32 -7.72
C GLU A 171 -7.59 -0.90 -7.38
N ARG A 172 -7.70 -1.87 -8.30
CA ARG A 172 -8.42 -3.13 -8.06
C ARG A 172 -7.76 -3.98 -6.97
N VAL A 173 -6.43 -4.10 -7.00
CA VAL A 173 -5.67 -4.82 -5.94
C VAL A 173 -5.90 -4.16 -4.59
N ASN A 174 -5.89 -2.82 -4.54
CA ASN A 174 -6.17 -2.08 -3.31
C ASN A 174 -7.61 -2.25 -2.82
N ALA A 175 -8.58 -2.38 -3.73
CA ALA A 175 -9.96 -2.69 -3.38
C ALA A 175 -10.08 -4.13 -2.84
N GLU A 176 -9.41 -5.10 -3.46
CA GLU A 176 -9.37 -6.49 -3.02
C GLU A 176 -8.76 -6.62 -1.62
N LEU A 177 -7.64 -5.94 -1.37
CA LEU A 177 -7.01 -5.86 -0.05
C LEU A 177 -8.01 -5.35 1.02
N LYS A 178 -8.80 -4.32 0.68
CA LYS A 178 -9.81 -3.74 1.59
C LYS A 178 -11.09 -4.57 1.71
N ASN A 179 -11.30 -5.54 0.83
CA ASN A 179 -12.42 -6.49 0.93
C ASN A 179 -12.20 -7.52 2.03
N TRP A 180 -10.94 -7.84 2.37
CA TRP A 180 -10.61 -8.65 3.53
C TRP A 180 -11.10 -7.98 4.81
N ARG A 181 -12.10 -8.60 5.47
CA ARG A 181 -12.76 -8.04 6.66
C ARG A 181 -11.76 -7.70 7.76
N ILE A 182 -10.70 -8.49 7.90
CA ILE A 182 -9.63 -8.29 8.89
C ILE A 182 -8.79 -7.05 8.62
N LEU A 183 -8.66 -6.61 7.37
CA LEU A 183 -7.89 -5.43 6.97
C LEU A 183 -8.77 -4.18 6.78
N ARG A 184 -10.09 -4.36 6.62
CA ARG A 184 -11.04 -3.24 6.52
C ARG A 184 -10.98 -2.34 7.76
N LYS A 185 -10.84 -2.95 8.93
CA LYS A 185 -10.56 -2.28 10.20
C LYS A 185 -9.83 -3.27 11.11
N ILE A 186 -8.56 -3.00 11.36
CA ILE A 186 -7.71 -3.79 12.25
C ILE A 186 -8.04 -3.38 13.68
N CYS A 187 -8.73 -4.26 14.41
CA CYS A 187 -9.10 -4.03 15.79
C CYS A 187 -8.04 -4.52 16.81
N SER A 188 -6.99 -5.17 16.32
CA SER A 188 -5.84 -5.61 17.13
C SER A 188 -4.80 -4.49 17.25
N SER A 189 -3.79 -4.70 18.12
CA SER A 189 -2.64 -3.81 18.21
C SER A 189 -2.03 -3.54 16.82
N PRO A 190 -1.66 -2.29 16.48
CA PRO A 190 -1.02 -2.00 15.19
C PRO A 190 0.29 -2.73 14.96
N SER A 191 0.91 -3.22 16.05
CA SER A 191 2.11 -4.08 15.97
C SER A 191 1.88 -5.37 15.16
N HIS A 192 0.63 -5.87 15.09
CA HIS A 192 0.30 -7.05 14.30
C HIS A 192 -0.15 -6.72 12.87
N ALA A 193 -0.23 -5.44 12.50
CA ALA A 193 -0.75 -5.07 11.18
C ALA A 193 0.17 -5.59 10.06
N THR A 194 1.48 -5.59 10.27
CA THR A 194 2.45 -6.15 9.32
C THR A 194 2.19 -7.63 9.07
N ASP A 195 2.09 -8.45 10.12
CA ASP A 195 1.88 -9.90 9.97
C ASP A 195 0.52 -10.21 9.31
N LEU A 196 -0.51 -9.44 9.65
CA LEU A 196 -1.83 -9.56 9.01
C LEU A 196 -1.78 -9.24 7.52
N VAL A 197 -1.07 -8.18 7.14
CA VAL A 197 -0.91 -7.78 5.74
C VAL A 197 -0.09 -8.81 4.98
N ALA A 198 1.01 -9.29 5.56
CA ALA A 198 1.86 -10.33 4.99
C ALA A 198 1.08 -11.64 4.79
N ALA A 199 0.33 -12.09 5.79
CA ALA A 199 -0.50 -13.29 5.69
C ALA A 199 -1.58 -13.17 4.59
N VAL A 200 -2.25 -12.03 4.50
CA VAL A 200 -3.24 -11.78 3.44
C VAL A 200 -2.57 -11.71 2.07
N GLN A 201 -1.41 -11.07 1.95
CA GLN A 201 -0.62 -11.05 0.72
C GLN A 201 -0.30 -12.47 0.25
N THR A 202 0.17 -13.35 1.14
CA THR A 202 0.45 -14.75 0.82
C THR A 202 -0.79 -15.41 0.22
N LEU A 203 -1.94 -15.29 0.88
CA LEU A 203 -3.21 -15.87 0.40
C LEU A 203 -3.66 -15.27 -0.94
N MET A 204 -3.48 -13.96 -1.14
CA MET A 204 -3.83 -13.29 -2.40
C MET A 204 -2.93 -13.71 -3.56
N ILE A 205 -1.65 -14.01 -3.30
CA ILE A 205 -0.71 -14.45 -4.34
C ILE A 205 -0.92 -15.93 -4.66
N THR A 206 -1.21 -16.77 -3.66
CA THR A 206 -1.39 -18.23 -3.87
C THR A 206 -2.74 -18.63 -4.45
N ASN A 207 -3.76 -17.77 -4.36
CA ASN A 207 -5.11 -18.04 -4.88
C ASN A 207 -5.32 -17.60 -6.34
N VAL A 208 -4.25 -17.28 -7.08
CA VAL A 208 -4.28 -16.82 -8.48
C VAL A 208 -3.88 -17.92 -9.45
#